data_AF-A0A1T5ESX0-F1
#
_entry.id   AF-A0A1T5ESX0-F1
#
_cell.length_a   1.000
_cell.length_b   1.000
_cell.length_c   1.000
_cell.angle_alpha   90.00
_cell.angle_beta   90.00
_cell.angle_gamma   90.00
#
_symmetry.space_group_name_H-M   'P 1'
#
loop_
_entity.id
_entity.type
_entity.pdbx_description
1 polymer ?
#
loop_
_entity_poly.entity_id
_entity_poly.type
_entity_poly.pdbx_seq_one_letter_code
_entity_poly.pdbx_strand_id
1 'polypeptide(L)'
;MNPPQQLLKNLFWNFNQDKFSSQQDFENELVNYNELISKGKENVDLSEIILNCPKIVVQYSYWNEEEDDDIERDFLVEANNASNFTTGELLFKIHNEVCESLANDDHIFFEGLELWKEDHPDFSGVPFCFLLQGS
;
A
#
# COMPACT_ATOMS: atom_id res chain seq x y z
N MET A 1 -9.69 5.56 -24.17
CA MET A 1 -8.71 5.16 -23.13
C MET A 1 -9.49 4.47 -22.02
N ASN A 2 -9.10 3.26 -21.59
CA ASN A 2 -9.65 2.69 -20.35
C ASN A 2 -9.18 3.56 -19.16
N PRO A 3 -9.93 3.70 -18.07
CA PRO A 3 -9.42 4.39 -16.88
C PRO A 3 -8.28 3.58 -16.21
N PRO A 4 -7.39 4.21 -15.42
CA PRO A 4 -6.50 3.49 -14.51
C PRO A 4 -7.33 2.64 -13.54
N GLN A 5 -6.80 1.47 -13.16
CA GLN A 5 -7.51 0.54 -12.29
C GLN A 5 -7.17 0.85 -10.84
N GLN A 6 -8.20 1.20 -10.06
CA GLN A 6 -8.06 1.49 -8.64
C GLN A 6 -8.37 0.25 -7.80
N LEU A 7 -7.54 -0.01 -6.80
CA LEU A 7 -7.64 -1.16 -5.89
C LEU A 7 -7.78 -0.66 -4.44
N LEU A 8 -8.41 -1.46 -3.60
CA LEU A 8 -8.46 -1.28 -2.15
C LEU A 8 -9.03 0.05 -1.64
N LYS A 9 -9.85 0.75 -2.44
CA LYS A 9 -10.46 2.05 -2.08
C LYS A 9 -11.34 2.06 -0.83
N ASN A 10 -11.81 0.90 -0.40
CA ASN A 10 -12.69 0.75 0.76
C ASN A 10 -11.96 0.17 1.98
N LEU A 11 -10.63 0.07 1.91
CA LEU A 11 -9.79 -0.41 3.00
C LEU A 11 -9.21 0.80 3.74
N PHE A 12 -9.45 0.88 5.04
CA PHE A 12 -8.92 1.95 5.88
C PHE A 12 -7.59 1.54 6.49
N TRP A 13 -6.59 2.41 6.43
CA TRP A 13 -5.34 2.22 7.15
C TRP A 13 -4.63 3.55 7.41
N ASN A 14 -3.81 3.57 8.46
CA ASN A 14 -2.96 4.70 8.83
C ASN A 14 -1.51 4.21 8.93
N PHE A 15 -0.61 4.84 8.16
CA PHE A 15 0.81 4.51 8.12
C PHE A 15 1.62 5.01 9.32
N ASN A 16 1.07 5.90 10.15
CA ASN A 16 1.73 6.40 11.36
C ASN A 16 1.70 5.35 12.51
N GLN A 17 2.35 4.22 12.25
CA GLN A 17 2.55 3.09 13.16
C GLN A 17 3.94 2.49 12.89
N ASP A 18 4.54 1.88 13.91
CA ASP A 18 5.82 1.19 13.76
C ASP A 18 5.72 -0.02 12.82
N LYS A 19 6.85 -0.44 12.24
CA LYS A 19 6.95 -1.67 11.45
C LYS A 19 6.42 -2.88 12.22
N PHE A 20 5.68 -3.72 11.52
CA PHE A 20 5.20 -4.99 12.05
C PHE A 20 6.24 -6.10 11.79
N SER A 21 6.53 -6.90 12.80
CA SER A 21 7.47 -8.02 12.68
C SER A 21 6.88 -9.25 11.98
N SER A 22 5.56 -9.32 11.87
CA SER A 22 4.86 -10.42 11.22
C SER A 22 3.65 -9.93 10.43
N GLN A 23 3.37 -10.61 9.30
CA GLN A 23 2.16 -10.36 8.50
C GLN A 23 0.90 -10.61 9.33
N GLN A 24 0.91 -11.63 10.19
CA GLN A 24 -0.26 -11.97 11.01
C GLN A 24 -0.61 -10.86 12.02
N ASP A 25 0.38 -10.26 12.68
CA ASP A 25 0.14 -9.16 13.61
C ASP A 25 -0.40 -7.93 12.89
N PHE A 26 0.15 -7.64 11.71
CA PHE A 26 -0.36 -6.56 10.85
C PHE A 26 -1.80 -6.82 10.41
N GLU A 27 -2.11 -8.02 9.92
CA GLU A 27 -3.46 -8.36 9.44
C GLU A 27 -4.49 -8.26 10.56
N ASN A 28 -4.15 -8.71 11.77
CA ASN A 28 -5.02 -8.55 12.94
C ASN A 28 -5.31 -7.06 13.21
N GLU A 29 -4.30 -6.21 13.14
CA GLU A 29 -4.49 -4.79 13.42
C GLU A 29 -5.20 -4.05 12.30
N LEU A 30 -4.99 -4.45 11.06
CA LEU A 30 -5.74 -3.96 9.91
C LEU A 30 -7.24 -4.28 10.04
N VAL A 31 -7.60 -5.49 10.45
CA VAL A 31 -9.00 -5.85 10.75
C VAL A 31 -9.56 -4.98 11.87
N ASN A 32 -8.86 -4.90 13.00
CA ASN A 32 -9.30 -4.09 14.15
C ASN A 32 -9.55 -2.62 13.76
N TYR A 33 -8.62 -2.04 12.99
CA TYR A 33 -8.72 -0.67 12.51
C TYR A 33 -9.95 -0.48 11.60
N ASN A 34 -10.18 -1.38 10.66
CA ASN A 34 -11.33 -1.31 9.75
C ASN A 34 -12.66 -1.51 10.48
N GLU A 35 -12.73 -2.41 11.47
CA GLU A 35 -13.91 -2.58 12.32
C GLU A 35 -14.23 -1.30 13.10
N LEU A 36 -13.20 -0.65 13.66
CA LEU A 36 -13.34 0.59 14.41
C LEU A 36 -13.86 1.73 13.52
N ILE A 37 -13.25 1.95 12.36
CA ILE A 37 -13.58 3.05 11.44
C ILE A 37 -14.95 2.82 10.78
N SER A 38 -15.24 1.60 10.32
CA SER A 38 -16.53 1.27 9.70
C SER A 38 -17.68 1.13 10.71
N LYS A 39 -17.38 1.13 12.02
CA LYS A 39 -18.32 0.83 13.11
C LYS A 39 -18.92 -0.57 12.97
N GLY A 40 -18.08 -1.54 12.57
CA GLY A 40 -18.42 -2.95 12.40
C GLY A 40 -19.37 -3.24 11.24
N LYS A 41 -19.44 -2.35 10.24
CA LYS A 41 -20.35 -2.51 9.09
C LYS A 41 -19.70 -3.19 7.89
N GLU A 42 -18.38 -3.15 7.80
CA GLU A 42 -17.62 -3.71 6.71
C GLU A 42 -16.74 -4.83 7.26
N ASN A 43 -16.73 -5.98 6.57
CA ASN A 43 -15.79 -7.06 6.82
C ASN A 43 -14.72 -7.01 5.74
N VAL A 44 -13.46 -7.01 6.15
CA VAL A 44 -12.33 -6.99 5.23
C VAL A 44 -11.85 -8.42 4.97
N ASP A 45 -11.84 -8.85 3.72
CA ASP A 45 -11.21 -10.11 3.31
C ASP A 45 -9.73 -9.88 2.96
N LEU A 46 -8.85 -10.17 3.93
CA LEU A 46 -7.41 -10.02 3.74
C LEU A 46 -6.78 -11.14 2.90
N SER A 47 -7.53 -12.21 2.63
CA SER A 47 -7.09 -13.35 1.82
C SER A 47 -7.43 -13.21 0.33
N GLU A 48 -8.21 -12.19 -0.04
CA GLU A 48 -8.56 -11.90 -1.42
C GLU A 48 -7.30 -11.69 -2.27
N ILE A 49 -7.20 -12.43 -3.38
CA ILE A 49 -6.14 -12.22 -4.37
C ILE A 49 -6.49 -10.99 -5.20
N ILE A 50 -5.75 -9.91 -4.99
CA ILE A 50 -6.00 -8.62 -5.65
C ILE A 50 -5.12 -8.39 -6.89
N LEU A 51 -3.98 -9.09 -6.96
CA LEU A 51 -3.03 -8.99 -8.06
C LEU A 51 -2.46 -10.37 -8.38
N ASN A 52 -2.71 -10.86 -9.60
CA ASN A 52 -2.19 -12.14 -10.07
C ASN A 52 -0.84 -11.96 -10.80
N CYS A 53 0.16 -11.47 -10.07
CA CYS A 53 1.51 -11.27 -10.56
C CYS A 53 2.53 -11.50 -9.43
N PRO A 54 3.78 -11.88 -9.75
CA PRO A 54 4.79 -12.21 -8.75
C PRO A 54 5.44 -10.98 -8.11
N LYS A 55 5.39 -9.82 -8.77
CA LYS A 55 6.07 -8.60 -8.35
C LYS A 55 5.29 -7.38 -8.83
N ILE A 56 5.37 -6.29 -8.08
CA ILE A 56 4.93 -4.96 -8.51
C ILE A 56 5.95 -3.91 -8.07
N VAL A 57 5.95 -2.77 -8.73
CA VAL A 57 6.62 -1.56 -8.25
C VAL A 57 5.57 -0.65 -7.64
N VAL A 58 5.83 -0.13 -6.44
CA VAL A 58 4.97 0.84 -5.77
C VAL A 58 5.72 2.15 -5.66
N GLN A 59 5.14 3.24 -6.13
CA GLN A 59 5.62 4.59 -5.87
C GLN A 59 4.74 5.28 -4.83
N TYR A 60 5.38 6.05 -3.96
CA TYR A 60 4.76 6.91 -2.98
C TYR A 60 5.52 8.23 -2.87
N SER A 61 4.92 9.23 -2.23
CA SER A 61 5.59 10.49 -1.91
C SER A 61 5.54 10.76 -0.40
N TYR A 62 6.53 11.49 0.09
CA TYR A 62 6.54 11.98 1.46
C TYR A 62 7.26 13.32 1.54
N TRP A 63 6.86 14.14 2.51
CA TRP A 63 7.50 15.41 2.82
C TRP A 63 8.84 15.18 3.52
N ASN A 64 9.92 15.71 2.94
CA ASN A 64 11.24 15.67 3.55
C ASN A 64 11.57 17.01 4.23
N GLU A 65 11.53 17.03 5.56
CA GLU A 65 11.82 18.24 6.35
C GLU A 65 13.22 18.81 6.12
N GLU A 66 14.23 17.97 5.82
CA GLU A 66 15.60 18.44 5.59
C GLU A 66 15.76 19.13 4.23
N GLU A 67 15.00 18.67 3.24
CA GLU A 67 15.03 19.18 1.87
C GLU A 67 13.97 20.26 1.61
N ASP A 68 12.98 20.41 2.50
CA ASP A 68 11.83 21.34 2.37
C ASP A 68 11.09 21.10 1.03
N ASP A 69 10.95 19.82 0.66
CA ASP A 69 10.38 19.38 -0.61
C ASP A 69 9.67 18.02 -0.50
N ASP A 70 8.78 17.75 -1.45
CA ASP A 70 8.14 16.44 -1.62
C ASP A 70 9.07 15.48 -2.36
N ILE A 71 9.35 14.33 -1.76
CA ILE A 71 10.22 13.31 -2.34
C ILE A 71 9.38 12.13 -2.83
N GLU A 72 9.49 11.83 -4.12
CA GLU A 72 8.94 10.62 -4.73
C GLU A 72 9.93 9.46 -4.58
N ARG A 73 9.44 8.29 -4.17
CA ARG A 73 10.21 7.05 -4.11
C ARG A 73 9.43 5.88 -4.65
N ASP A 74 10.10 5.02 -5.38
CA ASP A 74 9.60 3.73 -5.80
C ASP A 74 10.35 2.57 -5.14
N PHE A 75 9.65 1.46 -4.94
CA PHE A 75 10.22 0.23 -4.41
C PHE A 75 9.57 -1.01 -5.01
N LEU A 76 10.34 -2.09 -5.12
CA LEU A 76 9.88 -3.36 -5.63
C LEU A 76 9.27 -4.19 -4.50
N VAL A 77 8.05 -4.67 -4.70
CA VAL A 77 7.38 -5.62 -3.82
C VAL A 77 7.30 -6.97 -4.52
N GLU A 78 7.75 -8.03 -3.86
CA GLU A 78 7.71 -9.40 -4.37
C GLU A 78 6.69 -10.25 -3.59
N ALA A 79 5.89 -11.07 -4.26
CA ALA A 79 4.93 -11.96 -3.63
C ALA A 79 5.63 -13.11 -2.90
N ASN A 80 5.17 -13.47 -1.71
CA ASN A 80 5.72 -14.55 -0.88
C ASN A 80 5.67 -15.90 -1.61
N ASN A 81 4.61 -16.14 -2.37
CA ASN A 81 4.41 -17.36 -3.15
C ASN A 81 4.96 -17.26 -4.59
N ALA A 82 5.63 -16.15 -4.94
CA ALA A 82 6.13 -15.86 -6.28
C ALA A 82 5.07 -15.94 -7.40
N SER A 83 3.79 -15.70 -7.09
CA SER A 83 2.70 -15.82 -8.06
C SER A 83 1.64 -14.72 -7.96
N ASN A 84 1.21 -14.36 -6.75
CA ASN A 84 0.10 -13.43 -6.55
C ASN A 84 0.15 -12.78 -5.16
N PHE A 85 -0.52 -11.63 -5.03
CA PHE A 85 -0.66 -10.92 -3.77
C PHE A 85 -2.07 -11.03 -3.22
N THR A 86 -2.16 -11.32 -1.92
CA THR A 86 -3.39 -11.06 -1.17
C THR A 86 -3.43 -9.63 -0.66
N THR A 87 -4.61 -9.14 -0.29
CA THR A 87 -4.78 -7.81 0.34
C THR A 87 -3.88 -7.64 1.56
N GLY A 88 -3.91 -8.59 2.50
CA GLY A 88 -3.14 -8.52 3.74
C GLY A 88 -1.63 -8.55 3.50
N GLU A 89 -1.16 -9.42 2.61
CA GLU A 89 0.27 -9.51 2.28
C GLU A 89 0.77 -8.21 1.64
N LEU A 90 0.05 -7.69 0.64
CA LEU A 90 0.51 -6.52 -0.08
C LEU A 90 0.58 -5.30 0.83
N LEU A 91 -0.48 -5.05 1.61
CA LEU A 91 -0.51 -3.87 2.47
C LEU A 91 0.47 -3.98 3.63
N PHE A 92 0.74 -5.18 4.16
CA PHE A 92 1.80 -5.41 5.14
C PHE A 92 3.17 -4.96 4.61
N LYS A 93 3.50 -5.37 3.38
CA LYS A 93 4.79 -5.04 2.75
C LYS A 93 4.91 -3.56 2.45
N ILE A 94 3.85 -2.95 1.91
CA ILE A 94 3.81 -1.50 1.66
C ILE A 94 3.99 -0.76 2.98
N HIS A 95 3.19 -1.07 4.01
CA HIS A 95 3.25 -0.40 5.30
C HIS A 95 4.66 -0.43 5.89
N ASN A 96 5.29 -1.62 5.94
CA ASN A 96 6.63 -1.75 6.49
C ASN A 96 7.69 -0.99 5.69
N GLU A 97 7.51 -0.79 4.38
CA GLU A 97 8.45 0.01 3.60
C GLU A 97 8.26 1.52 3.87
N VAL A 98 7.01 1.98 3.91
CA VAL A 98 6.73 3.43 3.89
C VAL A 98 6.60 4.07 5.28
N CYS A 99 6.28 3.32 6.34
CA CYS A 99 5.83 3.89 7.61
C CYS A 99 6.86 4.82 8.28
N GLU A 100 8.15 4.50 8.19
CA GLU A 100 9.21 5.37 8.74
C GLU A 100 9.36 6.68 7.97
N SER A 101 9.15 6.66 6.64
CA SER A 101 9.19 7.87 5.82
C SER A 101 7.96 8.75 6.06
N LEU A 102 6.81 8.13 6.34
CA LEU A 102 5.54 8.82 6.55
C LEU A 102 5.27 9.21 8.01
N ALA A 103 6.13 8.85 8.97
CA ALA A 103 5.85 9.01 10.40
C ALA A 103 5.54 10.47 10.82
N ASN A 104 6.11 11.45 10.12
CA ASN A 104 5.91 12.89 10.37
C ASN A 104 5.15 13.59 9.23
N ASP A 105 4.59 12.83 8.29
CA ASP A 105 3.82 13.39 7.17
C ASP A 105 2.36 13.67 7.60
N ASP A 106 1.71 14.62 6.92
CA ASP A 106 0.27 14.84 7.06
C ASP A 106 -0.52 13.86 6.15
N HIS A 107 0.09 13.31 5.10
CA HIS A 107 -0.51 12.36 4.15
C HIS A 107 -0.28 10.90 4.56
N ILE A 108 -0.77 10.53 5.75
CA ILE A 108 -0.53 9.22 6.39
C ILE A 108 -1.67 8.22 6.20
N PHE A 109 -2.81 8.63 5.65
CA PHE A 109 -3.95 7.75 5.45
C PHE A 109 -3.86 7.02 4.12
N PHE A 110 -4.12 5.72 4.12
CA PHE A 110 -4.22 4.93 2.91
C PHE A 110 -5.57 5.18 2.22
N GLU A 111 -5.54 5.56 0.94
CA GLU A 111 -6.74 5.78 0.11
C GLU A 111 -6.88 4.78 -1.05
N GLY A 112 -6.00 3.79 -1.11
CA GLY A 112 -5.97 2.75 -2.13
C GLY A 112 -4.69 2.74 -2.95
N LEU A 113 -4.73 1.95 -4.03
CA LEU A 113 -3.67 1.85 -5.02
C LEU A 113 -4.22 2.21 -6.39
N GLU A 114 -3.42 2.87 -7.22
CA GLU A 114 -3.74 3.12 -8.61
C GLU A 114 -2.74 2.41 -9.53
N LEU A 115 -3.22 1.42 -10.29
CA LEU A 115 -2.43 0.73 -11.30
C LEU A 115 -2.21 1.65 -12.51
N TRP A 116 -0.95 1.96 -12.77
CA TRP A 116 -0.54 2.64 -13.98
C TRP A 116 -0.48 1.67 -15.16
N LYS A 117 -0.69 2.20 -16.36
CA LYS A 117 -0.71 1.40 -17.58
C LYS A 117 0.64 1.26 -18.24
N GLU A 118 1.51 2.23 -18.01
CA GLU A 118 2.83 2.25 -18.59
C GLU A 118 3.80 1.57 -17.62
N ASP A 119 4.79 0.89 -18.19
CA ASP A 119 5.85 0.27 -17.41
C ASP A 119 6.65 1.34 -16.67
N HIS A 120 7.13 0.99 -15.47
CA HIS A 120 8.16 1.78 -14.84
C HIS A 120 9.43 1.78 -15.71
N PRO A 121 10.14 2.92 -15.89
CA PRO A 121 11.32 3.01 -16.75
C PRO A 121 12.40 1.95 -16.44
N ASP A 122 12.56 1.63 -15.16
CA ASP A 122 13.58 0.69 -14.68
C ASP A 122 13.07 -0.76 -14.48
N PHE A 123 11.76 -1.00 -14.58
CA PHE A 123 11.14 -2.31 -14.33
C PHE A 123 10.16 -2.71 -15.44
N SER A 124 10.67 -2.90 -16.66
CA SER A 124 9.83 -3.32 -17.78
C SER A 124 9.15 -4.67 -17.53
N GLY A 125 7.86 -4.75 -17.87
CA GLY A 125 7.01 -5.93 -17.67
C GLY A 125 6.59 -6.17 -16.22
N VAL A 126 6.90 -5.26 -15.28
CA VAL A 126 6.42 -5.30 -13.89
C VAL A 126 5.30 -4.27 -13.74
N PRO A 127 4.11 -4.65 -13.22
CA PRO A 127 3.04 -3.69 -12.96
C PRO A 127 3.52 -2.57 -12.03
N PHE A 128 3.16 -1.34 -12.39
CA PHE A 128 3.51 -0.14 -11.64
C PHE A 128 2.27 0.44 -10.96
N CYS A 129 2.36 0.71 -9.67
CA CYS A 129 1.27 1.19 -8.83
C CYS A 129 1.67 2.49 -8.11
N PHE A 130 0.74 3.42 -8.00
CA PHE A 130 0.86 4.56 -7.09
C PHE A 130 0.13 4.25 -5.78
N LEU A 131 0.77 4.58 -4.66
CA LEU A 131 0.15 4.62 -3.34
C LEU A 131 -0.67 5.92 -3.23
N LEU A 132 -1.98 5.80 -3.02
CA LEU A 132 -2.84 6.96 -2.80
C LEU A 132 -2.84 7.29 -1.31
N GLN A 133 -2.45 8.52 -0.98
CA GLN A 133 -2.28 9.00 0.40
C GLN A 133 -3.20 10.19 0.67
N GLY A 134 -3.79 10.23 1.86
CA GLY A 134 -4.70 11.29 2.31
C GLY A 134 -4.32 11.89 3.67
N SER A 135 -4.89 13.06 3.97
CA SER A 135 -4.69 13.85 5.20
C SER A 135 -5.93 13.95 6.08
#